data_AF-S6TR78-F1
#
_entry.id   AF-S6TR78-F1
#
_cell.length_a   1.000
_cell.length_b   1.000
_cell.length_c   1.000
_cell.angle_alpha   90.00
_cell.angle_beta   90.00
_cell.angle_gamma   90.00
#
_symmetry.space_group_name_H-M   'P 1'
#
loop_
_entity.id
_entity.type
_entity.pdbx_description
1 polymer ?
#
loop_
_entity_poly.entity_id
_entity_poly.type
_entity_poly.pdbx_seq_one_letter_code
_entity_poly.pdbx_strand_id
1 'polypeptide(L)'
;EAVTLDLSPFLEAAHLLYDGPWVVERYSIAGPLMEQHPDAVLPVIRDVLAKAPGVSGVDTFRAQYRLQALKAFCDRALDGLDCVVTPSIGRPVTSAELLAEPVLRNSELGYYTNFVNLLDYAAIAVPSAFMSNGMPWGVTLFGRAFTDQYLLSLADAFQRQTALPLIGGDSPSL
;
A
#
# COMPACT_ATOMS: atom_id res chain seq x y z
N GLU A 1 4.40 18.23 -15.86
CA GLU A 1 5.87 18.09 -15.89
C GLU A 1 6.28 17.15 -14.78
N ALA A 2 7.31 16.32 -14.96
CA ALA A 2 7.75 15.39 -13.91
C ALA A 2 8.72 16.08 -12.95
N VAL A 3 8.47 15.94 -11.65
CA VAL A 3 9.36 16.41 -10.59
C VAL A 3 9.65 15.28 -9.61
N THR A 4 10.78 15.36 -8.91
CA THR A 4 11.14 14.37 -7.88
C THR A 4 10.49 14.77 -6.56
N LEU A 5 9.91 13.78 -5.86
CA LEU A 5 9.33 13.92 -4.55
C LEU A 5 10.10 13.04 -3.55
N ASP A 6 10.41 13.59 -2.38
CA ASP A 6 10.94 12.79 -1.27
C ASP A 6 9.81 11.97 -0.63
N LEU A 7 9.90 10.65 -0.75
CA LEU A 7 8.92 9.72 -0.18
C LEU A 7 9.18 9.38 1.30
N SER A 8 10.28 9.82 1.90
CA SER A 8 10.65 9.49 3.28
C SER A 8 9.52 9.67 4.31
N PRO A 9 8.75 10.79 4.35
CA PRO A 9 7.66 10.94 5.31
C PRO A 9 6.47 10.00 5.04
N PHE A 10 6.22 9.64 3.78
CA PHE A 10 5.19 8.67 3.40
C PHE A 10 5.59 7.27 3.88
N LEU A 11 6.87 6.90 3.68
CA LEU A 11 7.40 5.62 4.13
C LEU A 11 7.41 5.49 5.65
N GLU A 12 7.68 6.58 6.38
CA GLU A 12 7.54 6.59 7.82
C GLU A 12 6.09 6.33 8.27
N ALA A 13 5.11 6.95 7.59
CA ALA A 13 3.70 6.67 7.86
C ALA A 13 3.33 5.21 7.55
N ALA A 14 3.87 4.64 6.47
CA ALA A 14 3.70 3.22 6.14
C ALA A 14 4.23 2.29 7.23
N HIS A 15 5.36 2.62 7.87
CA HIS A 15 5.91 1.81 8.97
C HIS A 15 4.98 1.78 10.19
N LEU A 16 4.23 2.85 10.46
CA LEU A 16 3.24 2.87 11.54
C LEU A 16 2.14 1.80 11.36
N LEU A 17 1.87 1.33 10.13
CA LEU A 17 0.87 0.29 9.89
C LEU A 17 1.26 -1.06 10.51
N TYR A 18 2.55 -1.41 10.49
CA TYR A 18 3.07 -2.71 10.91
C TYR A 18 3.83 -2.66 12.23
N ASP A 19 4.62 -1.61 12.45
CA ASP A 19 5.39 -1.42 13.69
C ASP A 19 4.61 -0.61 14.74
N GLY A 20 3.53 0.04 14.31
CA GLY A 20 2.65 0.80 15.17
C GLY A 20 1.41 0.01 15.63
N PRO A 21 0.47 0.70 16.28
CA PRO A 21 -0.66 0.09 16.97
C PRO A 21 -1.75 -0.44 16.04
N TRP A 22 -1.72 -0.20 14.73
CA TRP A 22 -2.82 -0.54 13.81
C TRP A 22 -3.10 -2.05 13.73
N VAL A 23 -2.16 -2.90 14.13
CA VAL A 23 -2.39 -4.35 14.26
C VAL A 23 -3.55 -4.68 15.22
N VAL A 24 -3.83 -3.81 16.21
CA VAL A 24 -4.92 -4.01 17.18
C VAL A 24 -6.30 -3.94 16.53
N GLU A 25 -6.45 -3.23 15.41
CA GLU A 25 -7.71 -3.16 14.68
C GLU A 25 -8.10 -4.55 14.14
N ARG A 26 -7.13 -5.24 13.52
CA ARG A 26 -7.32 -6.62 13.04
C ARG A 26 -7.55 -7.59 14.19
N TYR A 27 -6.79 -7.44 15.29
CA TYR A 27 -6.98 -8.27 16.49
C TYR A 27 -8.35 -8.07 17.13
N SER A 28 -8.91 -6.85 17.12
CA SER A 28 -10.23 -6.58 17.71
C SER A 28 -11.35 -7.43 17.11
N ILE A 29 -11.19 -7.86 15.85
CA ILE A 29 -12.13 -8.73 15.14
C ILE A 29 -11.69 -10.19 15.20
N ALA A 30 -10.41 -10.47 14.93
CA ALA A 30 -9.92 -11.84 14.81
C ALA A 30 -9.54 -12.50 16.15
N GLY A 31 -9.31 -11.71 17.21
CA GLY A 31 -8.86 -12.17 18.53
C GLY A 31 -9.76 -13.25 19.14
N PRO A 32 -11.09 -13.07 19.22
CA PRO A 32 -11.99 -14.09 19.75
C PRO A 32 -11.89 -15.42 19.00
N LEU A 33 -11.75 -15.39 17.66
CA LEU A 33 -11.57 -16.60 16.86
C LEU A 33 -10.21 -17.26 17.15
N MET A 34 -9.15 -16.48 17.26
CA MET A 34 -7.80 -16.97 17.58
C MET A 34 -7.73 -17.62 18.97
N GLU A 35 -8.49 -17.08 19.94
CA GLU A 35 -8.53 -17.60 21.31
C GLU A 35 -9.36 -18.89 21.41
N GLN A 36 -10.48 -18.98 20.70
CA GLN A 36 -11.38 -20.15 20.75
C GLN A 36 -10.94 -21.29 19.82
N HIS A 37 -10.45 -20.94 18.63
CA HIS A 37 -10.11 -21.87 17.55
C HIS A 37 -8.79 -21.45 16.87
N PRO A 38 -7.64 -21.55 17.56
CA PRO A 38 -6.36 -21.09 17.02
C PRO A 38 -6.01 -21.72 15.67
N ASP A 39 -6.33 -23.01 15.47
CA ASP A 39 -6.03 -23.72 14.22
C ASP A 39 -6.88 -23.27 13.01
N ALA A 40 -7.93 -22.47 13.22
CA ALA A 40 -8.73 -21.89 12.15
C ALA A 40 -8.04 -20.69 11.46
N VAL A 41 -6.97 -20.15 12.06
CA VAL A 41 -6.21 -19.00 11.54
C VAL A 41 -4.80 -19.46 11.15
N LEU A 42 -4.33 -19.06 9.97
CA LEU A 42 -2.99 -19.44 9.50
C LEU A 42 -1.90 -19.02 10.50
N PRO A 43 -0.87 -19.86 10.76
CA PRO A 43 0.16 -19.57 11.76
C PRO A 43 0.79 -18.17 11.63
N VAL A 44 1.20 -17.78 10.43
CA VAL A 44 1.80 -16.45 10.18
C VAL A 44 0.86 -15.29 10.56
N ILE A 45 -0.44 -15.43 10.35
CA ILE A 45 -1.42 -14.40 10.72
C ILE A 45 -1.50 -14.31 12.24
N ARG A 46 -1.51 -15.45 12.94
CA ARG A 46 -1.50 -15.46 14.41
C ARG A 46 -0.24 -14.81 14.95
N ASP A 47 0.93 -15.12 14.39
CA ASP A 47 2.21 -14.58 14.85
C ASP A 47 2.28 -13.05 14.68
N VAL A 48 1.74 -12.53 13.57
CA VAL A 48 1.62 -11.07 13.35
C VAL A 48 0.68 -10.44 14.36
N LEU A 49 -0.49 -11.04 14.59
CA LEU A 49 -1.53 -10.50 15.48
C LEU A 49 -1.24 -10.70 16.97
N ALA A 50 -0.36 -11.65 17.34
CA ALA A 50 -0.01 -11.96 18.73
C ALA A 50 0.64 -10.79 19.49
N LYS A 51 1.15 -9.78 18.77
CA LYS A 51 1.71 -8.55 19.36
C LYS A 51 0.63 -7.58 19.84
N ALA A 52 -0.59 -7.68 19.31
CA ALA A 52 -1.65 -6.71 19.55
C ALA A 52 -2.05 -6.56 21.04
N PRO A 53 -2.17 -7.63 21.85
CA PRO A 53 -2.53 -7.49 23.27
C PRO A 53 -1.51 -6.68 24.10
N GLY A 54 -0.27 -6.54 23.63
CA GLY A 54 0.78 -5.76 24.30
C GLY A 54 0.75 -4.26 23.97
N VAL A 55 -0.08 -3.83 23.02
CA VAL A 55 -0.17 -2.42 22.60
C VAL A 55 -1.05 -1.65 23.59
N SER A 56 -0.48 -0.63 24.24
CA SER A 56 -1.23 0.20 25.18
C SER A 56 -2.04 1.30 24.48
N GLY A 57 -3.06 1.82 25.16
CA GLY A 57 -3.77 3.01 24.68
C GLY A 57 -2.84 4.23 24.50
N VAL A 58 -1.79 4.34 25.33
CA VAL A 58 -0.79 5.41 25.21
C VAL A 58 0.01 5.27 23.90
N ASP A 59 0.42 4.05 23.54
CA ASP A 59 1.10 3.79 22.28
C ASP A 59 0.20 4.11 21.08
N THR A 60 -1.09 3.74 21.19
CA THR A 60 -2.11 4.07 20.19
C THR A 60 -2.21 5.57 19.93
N PHE A 61 -2.43 6.37 20.97
CA PHE A 61 -2.58 7.82 20.81
C PHE A 61 -1.27 8.49 20.35
N ARG A 62 -0.09 8.04 20.82
CA ARG A 62 1.20 8.55 20.35
C ARG A 62 1.40 8.32 18.86
N ALA A 63 1.07 7.13 18.36
CA ALA A 63 1.20 6.83 16.95
C ALA A 63 0.19 7.61 16.10
N GLN A 64 -1.04 7.81 16.59
CA GLN A 64 -2.02 8.68 15.93
C GLN A 64 -1.51 10.13 15.83
N TYR A 65 -0.93 10.68 16.90
CA TYR A 65 -0.33 12.02 16.85
C TYR A 65 0.83 12.10 15.85
N ARG A 66 1.68 11.06 15.79
CA ARG A 66 2.75 11.00 14.80
C ARG A 66 2.20 10.94 13.38
N LEU A 67 1.17 10.14 13.14
CA LEU A 67 0.52 10.05 11.83
C LEU A 67 -0.08 11.40 11.40
N GLN A 68 -0.74 12.12 12.31
CA GLN A 68 -1.27 13.46 12.02
C GLN A 68 -0.17 14.47 11.68
N ALA A 69 0.97 14.40 12.38
CA ALA A 69 2.13 15.24 12.04
C ALA A 69 2.66 14.89 10.64
N LEU A 70 2.82 13.61 10.32
CA LEU A 70 3.27 13.12 9.01
C LEU A 70 2.30 13.50 7.89
N LYS A 71 0.98 13.40 8.13
CA LYS A 71 -0.07 13.84 7.22
C LYS A 71 0.11 15.30 6.82
N ALA A 72 0.35 16.19 7.78
CA ALA A 72 0.60 17.60 7.49
C ALA A 72 1.86 17.82 6.63
N PHE A 73 2.92 17.03 6.82
CA PHE A 73 4.12 17.08 5.97
C PHE A 73 3.83 16.57 4.56
N CYS A 74 3.18 15.41 4.45
CA CYS A 74 2.88 14.76 3.17
C CYS A 74 1.92 15.61 2.33
N ASP A 75 0.90 16.22 2.95
CA ASP A 75 -0.04 17.09 2.25
C ASP A 75 0.63 18.32 1.64
N ARG A 76 1.58 18.93 2.36
CA ARG A 76 2.40 20.02 1.82
C ARG A 76 3.32 19.55 0.70
N ALA A 77 3.84 18.33 0.80
CA ALA A 77 4.71 17.76 -0.23
C ALA A 77 3.97 17.53 -1.56
N LEU A 78 2.64 17.35 -1.50
CA LEU A 78 1.77 17.24 -2.67
C LEU A 78 1.36 18.60 -3.24
N ASP A 79 1.69 19.73 -2.62
CA ASP A 79 1.23 21.07 -3.06
C ASP A 79 1.74 21.39 -4.47
N GLY A 80 0.82 21.76 -5.35
CA GLY A 80 1.12 21.98 -6.78
C GLY A 80 1.33 20.72 -7.61
N LEU A 81 1.23 19.52 -7.03
CA LEU A 81 1.27 18.26 -7.76
C LEU A 81 -0.15 17.80 -8.13
N ASP A 82 -0.31 17.40 -9.38
CA ASP A 82 -1.53 16.77 -9.90
C ASP A 82 -1.70 15.34 -9.36
N CYS A 83 -0.60 14.58 -9.33
CA CYS A 83 -0.51 13.24 -8.75
C CYS A 83 0.95 12.86 -8.49
N VAL A 84 1.17 11.75 -7.80
CA VAL A 84 2.46 11.10 -7.63
C VAL A 84 2.40 9.72 -8.25
N VAL A 85 3.45 9.34 -8.99
CA VAL A 85 3.58 8.03 -9.61
C VAL A 85 4.64 7.22 -8.88
N THR A 86 4.30 6.00 -8.50
CA THR A 86 5.20 5.04 -7.83
C THR A 86 5.11 3.66 -8.50
N PRO A 87 6.12 2.79 -8.38
CA PRO A 87 5.92 1.37 -8.65
C PRO A 87 4.76 0.83 -7.80
N SER A 88 3.90 -0.02 -8.37
CA SER A 88 2.83 -0.64 -7.56
C SER A 88 3.37 -1.60 -6.51
N ILE A 89 4.52 -2.24 -6.79
CA ILE A 89 5.28 -3.09 -5.87
C ILE A 89 6.78 -2.85 -6.08
N GLY A 90 7.61 -3.13 -5.07
CA GLY A 90 9.07 -3.01 -5.20
C GLY A 90 9.68 -4.05 -6.16
N ARG A 91 9.15 -5.27 -6.13
CA ARG A 91 9.50 -6.37 -7.03
C ARG A 91 8.45 -7.48 -6.97
N PRO A 92 8.37 -8.37 -7.97
CA PRO A 92 7.67 -9.63 -7.83
C PRO A 92 8.32 -10.52 -6.77
N VAL A 93 7.50 -11.27 -6.04
CA VAL A 93 7.90 -12.28 -5.06
C VAL A 93 7.31 -13.62 -5.49
N THR A 94 8.16 -14.65 -5.55
CA THR A 94 7.72 -16.02 -5.87
C THR A 94 7.06 -16.69 -4.68
N SER A 95 6.21 -17.69 -4.93
CA SER A 95 5.62 -18.49 -3.85
C SER A 95 6.68 -19.20 -3.00
N ALA A 96 7.80 -19.61 -3.58
CA ALA A 96 8.89 -20.24 -2.84
C ALA A 96 9.57 -19.26 -1.86
N GLU A 97 9.86 -18.04 -2.30
CA GLU A 97 10.37 -16.99 -1.41
C GLU A 97 9.37 -16.65 -0.30
N LEU A 98 8.08 -16.52 -0.64
CA LEU A 98 7.04 -16.22 0.32
C LEU A 98 6.85 -17.34 1.36
N LEU A 99 6.96 -18.60 0.95
CA LEU A 99 6.91 -19.74 1.90
C LEU A 99 8.12 -19.77 2.82
N ALA A 100 9.30 -19.38 2.33
CA ALA A 100 10.53 -19.35 3.11
C ALA A 100 10.53 -18.19 4.13
N GLU A 101 10.05 -17.01 3.73
CA GLU A 101 10.08 -15.81 4.56
C GLU A 101 8.78 -14.98 4.45
N PRO A 102 7.65 -15.49 4.96
CA PRO A 102 6.33 -14.94 4.65
C PRO A 102 6.13 -13.51 5.13
N VAL A 103 6.68 -13.15 6.29
CA VAL A 103 6.55 -11.79 6.84
C VAL A 103 7.40 -10.81 6.04
N LEU A 104 8.69 -11.10 5.86
CA LEU A 104 9.61 -10.19 5.17
C LEU A 104 9.18 -9.96 3.72
N ARG A 105 8.88 -11.04 2.99
CA ARG A 105 8.54 -10.94 1.55
C ARG A 105 7.19 -10.28 1.33
N ASN A 106 6.23 -10.46 2.22
CA ASN A 106 4.98 -9.70 2.18
C ASN A 106 5.22 -8.20 2.44
N SER A 107 6.09 -7.84 3.39
CA SER A 107 6.42 -6.44 3.68
C SER A 107 7.07 -5.73 2.48
N GLU A 108 7.92 -6.42 1.69
CA GLU A 108 8.51 -5.87 0.46
C GLU A 108 7.45 -5.44 -0.57
N LEU A 109 6.34 -6.17 -0.66
CA LEU A 109 5.23 -5.87 -1.58
C LEU A 109 4.47 -4.59 -1.16
N GLY A 110 4.43 -4.28 0.13
CA GLY A 110 3.70 -3.15 0.68
C GLY A 110 4.44 -1.79 0.68
N TYR A 111 5.70 -1.77 0.21
CA TYR A 111 6.60 -0.62 0.36
C TYR A 111 6.01 0.70 -0.17
N TYR A 112 5.34 0.68 -1.33
CA TYR A 112 4.75 1.86 -1.96
C TYR A 112 3.25 2.05 -1.68
N THR A 113 2.62 1.17 -0.88
CA THR A 113 1.15 1.12 -0.76
C THR A 113 0.64 1.42 0.64
N ASN A 114 1.40 1.04 1.67
CA ASN A 114 0.89 0.98 3.05
C ASN A 114 0.48 2.34 3.63
N PHE A 115 1.02 3.45 3.12
CA PHE A 115 0.71 4.79 3.62
C PHE A 115 -0.58 5.37 3.06
N VAL A 116 -1.07 4.88 1.91
CA VAL A 116 -2.14 5.54 1.14
C VAL A 116 -3.41 5.71 1.98
N ASN A 117 -3.88 4.63 2.62
CA ASN A 117 -5.08 4.69 3.47
C ASN A 117 -4.84 5.43 4.78
N LEU A 118 -3.66 5.25 5.40
CA LEU A 118 -3.34 5.93 6.65
C LEU A 118 -3.30 7.46 6.50
N LEU A 119 -2.87 7.93 5.32
CA LEU A 119 -2.76 9.35 5.00
C LEU A 119 -3.96 9.90 4.21
N ASP A 120 -5.05 9.14 4.09
CA ASP A 120 -6.28 9.56 3.42
C ASP A 120 -6.02 10.07 1.98
N TYR A 121 -5.41 9.20 1.17
CA TYR A 121 -5.13 9.44 -0.24
C TYR A 121 -5.94 8.52 -1.15
N ALA A 122 -6.28 9.02 -2.32
CA ALA A 122 -6.85 8.22 -3.40
C ALA A 122 -5.71 7.66 -4.25
N ALA A 123 -5.88 6.44 -4.77
CA ALA A 123 -4.88 5.81 -5.62
C ALA A 123 -5.52 4.91 -6.70
N ILE A 124 -4.85 4.81 -7.84
CA ILE A 124 -5.20 3.93 -8.95
C ILE A 124 -3.93 3.22 -9.47
N ALA A 125 -3.99 1.90 -9.55
CA ALA A 125 -2.93 1.08 -10.15
C ALA A 125 -3.23 0.87 -11.64
N VAL A 126 -2.22 1.07 -12.49
CA VAL A 126 -2.32 0.91 -13.94
C VAL A 126 -1.18 0.03 -14.48
N PRO A 127 -1.45 -0.86 -15.45
CA PRO A 127 -0.40 -1.55 -16.18
C PRO A 127 0.51 -0.55 -16.89
N SER A 128 1.83 -0.77 -16.86
CA SER A 128 2.80 0.16 -17.47
C SER A 128 3.85 -0.51 -18.35
N ALA A 129 4.14 -1.80 -18.15
CA ALA A 129 5.05 -2.54 -18.99
C ALA A 129 4.92 -4.07 -18.79
N PHE A 130 5.72 -4.81 -19.54
CA PHE A 130 6.10 -6.18 -19.23
C PHE A 130 7.60 -6.23 -18.93
N MET A 131 7.96 -7.02 -17.92
CA MET A 131 9.35 -7.33 -17.58
C MET A 131 9.98 -8.22 -18.67
N SER A 132 11.31 -8.30 -18.69
CA SER A 132 12.04 -9.15 -19.66
C SER A 132 11.71 -10.64 -19.57
N ASN A 133 11.19 -11.10 -18.42
CA ASN A 133 10.71 -12.46 -18.20
C ASN A 133 9.22 -12.65 -18.52
N GLY A 134 8.55 -11.65 -19.11
CA GLY A 134 7.14 -11.71 -19.51
C GLY A 134 6.14 -11.44 -18.39
N MET A 135 6.57 -11.13 -17.15
CA MET A 135 5.67 -10.75 -16.07
C MET A 135 5.12 -9.33 -16.26
N PRO A 136 3.86 -9.05 -15.89
CA PRO A 136 3.32 -7.70 -15.96
C PRO A 136 3.99 -6.78 -14.93
N TRP A 137 4.11 -5.51 -15.28
CA TRP A 137 4.59 -4.44 -14.41
C TRP A 137 3.56 -3.31 -14.37
N GLY A 138 3.43 -2.68 -13.20
CA GLY A 138 2.43 -1.65 -12.95
C GLY A 138 3.00 -0.49 -12.14
N VAL A 139 2.39 0.67 -12.35
CA VAL A 139 2.61 1.85 -11.51
C VAL A 139 1.30 2.22 -10.81
N THR A 140 1.41 2.82 -9.64
CA THR A 140 0.28 3.39 -8.92
C THR A 140 0.39 4.91 -8.97
N LEU A 141 -0.67 5.56 -9.46
CA LEU A 141 -0.87 6.99 -9.31
C LEU A 141 -1.63 7.23 -8.02
N PHE A 142 -1.14 8.09 -7.14
CA PHE A 142 -1.88 8.53 -5.96
C PHE A 142 -1.97 10.05 -5.89
N GLY A 143 -3.01 10.53 -5.22
CA GLY A 143 -3.32 11.94 -5.06
C GLY A 143 -4.09 12.20 -3.78
N ARG A 144 -4.47 13.46 -3.57
CA ARG A 144 -5.26 13.87 -2.40
C ARG A 144 -6.61 13.13 -2.34
N ALA A 145 -7.20 13.07 -1.14
CA ALA A 145 -8.59 12.63 -1.00
C ALA A 145 -9.52 13.32 -2.00
N PHE A 146 -10.52 12.58 -2.49
CA PHE A 146 -11.55 13.05 -3.43
C PHE A 146 -11.03 13.44 -4.83
N THR A 147 -9.87 12.91 -5.25
CA THR A 147 -9.32 13.09 -6.60
C THR A 147 -9.55 11.88 -7.51
N ASP A 148 -10.42 10.95 -7.13
CA ASP A 148 -10.66 9.65 -7.78
C ASP A 148 -10.96 9.80 -9.28
N GLN A 149 -11.87 10.70 -9.66
CA GLN A 149 -12.24 10.92 -11.07
C GLN A 149 -11.09 11.52 -11.89
N TYR A 150 -10.27 12.37 -11.25
CA TYR A 150 -9.11 12.96 -11.90
C TYR A 150 -8.03 11.89 -12.13
N LEU A 151 -7.73 11.08 -11.11
CA LEU A 151 -6.82 9.95 -11.21
C LEU A 151 -7.27 8.93 -12.26
N LEU A 152 -8.57 8.64 -12.35
CA LEU A 152 -9.14 7.79 -13.41
C LEU A 152 -8.90 8.37 -14.81
N SER A 153 -9.03 9.69 -14.97
CA SER A 153 -8.78 10.37 -16.25
C SER A 153 -7.30 10.27 -16.66
N LEU A 154 -6.38 10.40 -15.69
CA LEU A 154 -4.94 10.23 -15.92
C LEU A 154 -4.59 8.77 -16.25
N ALA A 155 -5.15 7.82 -15.50
CA ALA A 155 -4.96 6.39 -15.72
C ALA A 155 -5.41 5.96 -17.12
N ASP A 156 -6.58 6.44 -17.55
CA ASP A 156 -7.16 6.17 -18.86
C ASP A 156 -6.30 6.76 -20.00
N ALA A 157 -5.83 8.01 -19.83
CA ALA A 157 -4.89 8.63 -20.77
C ALA A 157 -3.57 7.85 -20.86
N PHE A 158 -3.02 7.42 -19.72
CA PHE A 158 -1.79 6.61 -19.66
C PHE A 158 -1.97 5.26 -20.35
N GLN A 159 -3.09 4.57 -20.10
CA GLN A 159 -3.39 3.27 -20.69
C GLN A 159 -3.56 3.35 -22.21
N ARG A 160 -4.26 4.37 -22.71
CA ARG A 160 -4.37 4.62 -24.17
C ARG A 160 -3.02 4.92 -24.82
N GLN A 161 -2.12 5.61 -24.11
CA GLN A 161 -0.80 5.94 -24.64
C GLN A 161 0.15 4.74 -24.69
N THR A 162 0.07 3.84 -23.70
CA THR A 162 0.92 2.64 -23.66
C THR A 162 0.41 1.52 -24.57
N ALA A 163 -0.89 1.52 -24.89
CA ALA A 163 -1.56 0.52 -25.72
C ALA A 163 -1.28 -0.93 -25.27
N LEU A 164 -1.06 -1.14 -23.97
CA LEU A 164 -0.89 -2.48 -23.42
C LEU A 164 -2.21 -3.25 -23.51
N PRO A 165 -2.15 -4.58 -23.72
CA PRO A 165 -3.34 -5.42 -23.70
C PRO A 165 -4.05 -5.31 -22.35
N LEU A 166 -5.38 -5.20 -22.41
CA LEU A 166 -6.24 -5.33 -21.23
C LEU A 166 -6.20 -6.76 -20.73
N ILE A 167 -6.58 -6.94 -19.46
CA ILE A 167 -6.86 -8.26 -18.90
C ILE A 167 -7.93 -8.92 -19.77
N GLY A 168 -7.63 -10.10 -20.31
CA GLY A 168 -8.51 -10.80 -21.27
C GLY A 168 -8.04 -10.74 -22.73
N GLY A 169 -7.01 -9.93 -23.04
CA GLY A 169 -6.39 -9.88 -24.37
C GLY A 169 -6.97 -8.82 -25.32
N ASP A 170 -7.98 -8.08 -24.89
CA ASP A 170 -8.54 -6.98 -25.67
C ASP A 170 -7.57 -5.78 -25.69
N SER A 171 -7.47 -5.08 -26.81
CA SER A 171 -6.77 -3.80 -26.85
C SER A 171 -7.70 -2.67 -26.39
N PRO A 172 -7.21 -1.65 -25.65
CA PRO A 172 -8.03 -0.50 -25.31
C PRO A 172 -8.63 0.11 -26.59
N SER A 173 -9.95 0.30 -26.66
CA SER A 173 -10.55 1.05 -27.75
C SER A 173 -10.08 2.50 -27.65
N LEU A 174 -9.31 2.95 -28.64
CA LEU A 174 -8.86 4.34 -28.76
C LEU A 174 -10.03 5.29 -29.01
#